data_AF-A0A2K2FKP7-F1
#
_entry.id   AF-A0A2K2FKP7-F1
#
_cell.length_a   1.000
_cell.length_b   1.000
_cell.length_c   1.000
_cell.angle_alpha   90.00
_cell.angle_beta   90.00
_cell.angle_gamma   90.00
#
_symmetry.space_group_name_H-M   'P 1'
#
loop_
_entity.id
_entity.type
_entity.pdbx_description
1 polymer ?
#
loop_
_entity_poly.entity_id
_entity_poly.type
_entity_poly.pdbx_seq_one_letter_code
_entity_poly.pdbx_strand_id
1 'polypeptide(L)'
;MMFNESWYKVGNVLANFAFVSIPEETFIVMFTLILLKRFEDIKVDRLMEEEISGYKEYSKIFLMQDIKKVVFMVVFSAAISNILHLFKIDSTLTLLSGYLCVALSMLLLYKNYFKAIKVFVYTACSILIFMLIEFSYLPLLISATGKSITDISNNSWLTFLCALPERIVEYSILAYALMKKASFSQLRLARVIFNRRFITGAFFATIITNIIFLLVMGKLIGFDGILNELSFAVQSVVVIMVLVFPIVNIAIFILTIYHIFNKEEHDRYVIQENIESFIYDMKIFAENGNYTKVNELINEMEADILNLYDISNNNKGVA
;
A
#
# COMPACT_ATOMS: atom_id res chain seq x y z
N MET A 1 -29.42 -39.96 -5.14
CA MET A 1 -29.67 -38.51 -4.98
C MET A 1 -28.56 -37.77 -4.20
N MET A 2 -27.98 -38.33 -3.12
CA MET A 2 -26.86 -37.68 -2.38
C MET A 2 -25.60 -37.36 -3.21
N PHE A 3 -25.30 -38.13 -4.26
CA PHE A 3 -24.12 -37.87 -5.11
C PHE A 3 -24.24 -36.56 -5.93
N ASN A 4 -25.44 -36.19 -6.37
CA ASN A 4 -25.65 -34.99 -7.20
C ASN A 4 -25.48 -33.69 -6.40
N GLU A 5 -25.90 -33.68 -5.13
CA GLU A 5 -25.71 -32.54 -4.22
C GLU A 5 -24.24 -32.32 -3.84
N SER A 6 -23.47 -33.41 -3.71
CA SER A 6 -22.02 -33.35 -3.44
C SER A 6 -21.26 -32.73 -4.61
N TRP A 7 -21.52 -33.19 -5.84
CA TRP A 7 -20.86 -32.67 -7.03
C TRP A 7 -21.21 -31.20 -7.32
N TYR A 8 -22.45 -30.79 -7.04
CA TYR A 8 -22.85 -29.39 -7.16
C TYR A 8 -22.08 -28.48 -6.17
N LYS A 9 -21.92 -28.92 -4.92
CA LYS A 9 -21.13 -28.20 -3.91
C LYS A 9 -19.65 -28.10 -4.29
N VAL A 10 -19.07 -29.21 -4.75
CA VAL A 10 -17.67 -29.22 -5.23
C VAL A 10 -17.51 -28.31 -6.45
N GLY A 11 -18.46 -28.32 -7.38
CA GLY A 11 -18.48 -27.42 -8.54
C GLY A 11 -18.53 -25.94 -8.15
N ASN A 12 -19.38 -25.56 -7.20
CA ASN A 12 -19.44 -24.18 -6.70
C ASN A 12 -18.12 -23.74 -6.04
N VAL A 13 -17.50 -24.60 -5.23
CA VAL A 13 -16.20 -24.29 -4.61
C VAL A 13 -15.12 -24.09 -5.66
N LEU A 14 -15.04 -24.97 -6.66
CA LEU A 14 -14.09 -24.82 -7.77
C LEU A 14 -14.35 -23.57 -8.60
N ALA A 15 -15.62 -23.21 -8.82
CA ALA A 15 -15.99 -21.99 -9.52
C ALA A 15 -15.59 -20.73 -8.74
N ASN A 16 -15.88 -20.66 -7.44
CA ASN A 16 -15.45 -19.55 -6.58
C ASN A 16 -13.92 -19.43 -6.55
N PHE A 17 -13.22 -20.55 -6.46
CA PHE A 17 -11.77 -20.60 -6.48
C PHE A 17 -11.18 -20.08 -7.80
N ALA A 18 -11.81 -20.37 -8.95
CA ALA A 18 -11.27 -20.00 -10.26
C ALA A 18 -11.64 -18.57 -10.70
N PHE A 19 -12.86 -18.13 -10.35
CA PHE A 19 -13.45 -16.91 -10.91
C PHE A 19 -13.51 -15.74 -9.94
N VAL A 20 -13.32 -15.96 -8.64
CA VAL A 20 -13.49 -14.94 -7.59
C VAL A 20 -12.18 -14.76 -6.83
N SER A 21 -11.82 -15.72 -5.98
CA SER A 21 -10.43 -15.90 -5.52
C SER A 21 -9.56 -16.20 -6.75
N ILE A 22 -8.24 -16.18 -6.77
CA ILE A 22 -7.42 -16.07 -8.00
C ILE A 22 -7.49 -14.66 -8.60
N PRO A 23 -8.54 -14.15 -9.28
CA PRO A 23 -8.53 -12.76 -9.74
C PRO A 23 -8.26 -11.76 -8.59
N GLU A 24 -8.91 -11.95 -7.43
CA GLU A 24 -8.69 -11.16 -6.20
C GLU A 24 -7.23 -11.18 -5.76
N GLU A 25 -6.70 -12.36 -5.48
CA GLU A 25 -5.34 -12.51 -4.99
C GLU A 25 -4.32 -12.08 -6.05
N THR A 26 -4.64 -12.21 -7.34
CA THR A 26 -3.81 -11.69 -8.43
C THR A 26 -3.67 -10.18 -8.34
N PHE A 27 -4.77 -9.45 -8.09
CA PHE A 27 -4.70 -8.02 -7.90
C PHE A 27 -3.81 -7.65 -6.71
N ILE A 28 -4.06 -8.24 -5.54
CA ILE A 28 -3.31 -7.93 -4.31
C ILE A 28 -1.82 -8.23 -4.47
N VAL A 29 -1.47 -9.40 -5.03
CA VAL A 29 -0.07 -9.82 -5.24
C VAL A 29 0.61 -8.89 -6.25
N MET A 30 0.01 -8.69 -7.43
CA MET A 30 0.62 -7.89 -8.49
C MET A 30 0.77 -6.43 -8.09
N PHE A 31 -0.26 -5.84 -7.47
CA PHE A 31 -0.22 -4.45 -7.04
C PHE A 31 0.84 -4.23 -5.96
N THR A 32 0.95 -5.15 -5.00
CA THR A 32 2.02 -5.10 -3.99
C THR A 32 3.41 -5.18 -4.63
N LEU A 33 3.62 -6.08 -5.61
CA LEU A 33 4.90 -6.20 -6.30
C LEU A 33 5.25 -4.94 -7.12
N ILE A 34 4.24 -4.27 -7.69
CA ILE A 34 4.41 -2.97 -8.35
C ILE A 34 4.83 -1.91 -7.32
N LEU A 35 4.18 -1.82 -6.16
CA LEU A 35 4.56 -0.88 -5.09
C LEU A 35 5.98 -1.16 -4.54
N LEU A 36 6.38 -2.43 -4.51
CA LEU A 36 7.72 -2.88 -4.17
C LEU A 36 8.75 -2.67 -5.30
N LYS A 37 8.33 -2.15 -6.46
CA LYS A 37 9.17 -1.91 -7.65
C LYS A 37 9.79 -3.14 -8.28
N ARG A 38 9.24 -4.33 -8.03
CA ARG A 38 9.80 -5.57 -8.59
C ARG A 38 9.88 -5.54 -10.11
N PHE A 39 8.91 -4.89 -10.76
CA PHE A 39 8.82 -4.80 -12.22
C PHE A 39 9.60 -3.61 -12.80
N GLU A 40 10.08 -2.65 -11.99
CA GLU A 40 10.99 -1.59 -12.45
C GLU A 40 12.45 -2.06 -12.54
N ASP A 41 12.85 -2.97 -11.64
CA ASP A 41 14.17 -3.60 -11.65
C ASP A 41 14.39 -4.49 -12.90
N ILE A 42 13.33 -4.78 -13.65
CA ILE A 42 13.40 -5.27 -15.02
C ILE A 42 13.85 -4.09 -15.90
N LYS A 43 15.09 -3.65 -15.72
CA LYS A 43 15.72 -2.61 -16.53
C LYS A 43 15.59 -3.01 -18.00
N VAL A 44 14.88 -2.19 -18.76
CA VAL A 44 14.96 -2.18 -20.23
C VAL A 44 16.41 -2.00 -20.68
N ASP A 45 17.28 -1.37 -19.87
CA ASP A 45 18.72 -1.30 -20.13
C ASP A 45 19.42 -2.67 -20.14
N ARG A 46 18.99 -3.64 -19.32
CA ARG A 46 19.52 -5.02 -19.43
C ARG A 46 19.04 -5.69 -20.71
N LEU A 47 17.79 -5.46 -21.11
CA LEU A 47 17.26 -5.99 -22.38
C LEU A 47 17.93 -5.35 -23.60
N MET A 48 18.31 -4.07 -23.53
CA MET A 48 19.03 -3.37 -24.61
C MET A 48 20.54 -3.66 -24.61
N GLU A 49 21.20 -3.81 -23.46
CA GLU A 49 22.57 -4.37 -23.39
C GLU A 49 22.62 -5.85 -23.84
N GLU A 50 21.56 -6.62 -23.58
CA GLU A 50 21.42 -8.03 -24.01
C GLU A 50 21.08 -8.19 -25.50
N GLU A 51 20.39 -7.22 -26.12
CA GLU A 51 20.16 -7.21 -27.58
C GLU A 51 21.46 -7.05 -28.37
N ILE A 52 22.45 -6.36 -27.80
CA ILE A 52 23.78 -6.18 -28.40
C ILE A 52 24.68 -7.42 -28.19
N SER A 53 24.42 -8.24 -27.16
CA SER A 53 25.33 -9.32 -26.71
C SER A 53 24.81 -10.76 -26.89
N GLY A 54 23.64 -10.97 -27.50
CA GLY A 54 23.17 -12.31 -27.88
C GLY A 54 22.54 -13.16 -26.77
N TYR A 55 22.24 -12.57 -25.60
CA TYR A 55 21.75 -13.28 -24.41
C TYR A 55 20.21 -13.27 -24.25
N LYS A 56 19.45 -13.52 -25.33
CA LYS A 56 17.96 -13.53 -25.31
C LYS A 56 17.33 -14.58 -24.36
N GLU A 57 18.07 -15.61 -23.94
CA GLU A 57 17.53 -16.67 -23.06
C GLU A 57 17.44 -16.27 -21.58
N TYR A 58 18.35 -15.43 -21.07
CA TYR A 58 18.43 -15.13 -19.64
C TYR A 58 17.27 -14.27 -19.14
N SER A 59 16.84 -13.27 -19.92
CA SER A 59 15.68 -12.43 -19.59
C SER A 59 14.37 -13.23 -19.55
N LYS A 60 14.21 -14.19 -20.48
CA LYS A 60 13.04 -15.08 -20.53
C LYS A 60 12.99 -16.01 -19.31
N ILE A 61 14.14 -16.50 -18.84
CA ILE A 61 14.25 -17.36 -17.65
C ILE A 61 13.90 -16.57 -16.38
N PHE A 62 14.38 -15.33 -16.23
CA PHE A 62 14.07 -14.47 -15.09
C PHE A 62 12.57 -14.13 -15.01
N LEU A 63 11.97 -13.74 -16.14
CA LEU A 63 10.54 -13.45 -16.23
C LEU A 63 9.69 -14.69 -15.88
N MET A 64 10.09 -15.87 -16.37
CA MET A 64 9.38 -17.12 -16.11
C MET A 64 9.48 -17.56 -14.63
N GLN A 65 10.61 -17.31 -13.97
CA GLN A 65 10.75 -17.56 -12.54
C GLN A 65 9.87 -16.63 -11.70
N ASP A 66 9.79 -15.36 -12.05
CA ASP A 66 8.91 -14.40 -11.35
C ASP A 66 7.42 -14.73 -11.60
N ILE A 67 7.03 -15.14 -12.81
CA ILE A 67 5.67 -15.63 -13.09
C ILE A 67 5.34 -16.85 -12.22
N LYS A 68 6.25 -17.84 -12.12
CA LYS A 68 6.04 -19.02 -11.26
C LYS A 68 5.85 -18.64 -9.78
N LYS A 69 6.63 -17.67 -9.29
CA LYS A 69 6.49 -17.15 -7.92
C LYS A 69 5.15 -16.46 -7.71
N VAL A 70 4.74 -15.60 -8.66
CA VAL A 70 3.44 -14.92 -8.61
C VAL A 70 2.30 -15.93 -8.58
N VAL A 71 2.31 -16.91 -9.50
CA VAL A 71 1.30 -17.96 -9.56
C VAL A 71 1.25 -18.73 -8.24
N PHE A 72 2.39 -19.09 -7.65
CA PHE A 72 2.42 -19.75 -6.35
C PHE A 72 1.76 -18.89 -5.25
N MET A 73 2.10 -17.60 -5.16
CA MET A 73 1.54 -16.70 -4.14
C MET A 73 0.02 -16.58 -4.27
N VAL A 74 -0.47 -16.41 -5.50
CA VAL A 74 -1.90 -16.30 -5.81
C VAL A 74 -2.64 -17.60 -5.47
N VAL A 75 -2.18 -18.73 -6.01
CA VAL A 75 -2.84 -20.03 -5.81
C VAL A 75 -2.80 -20.45 -4.35
N PHE A 76 -1.68 -20.23 -3.66
CA PHE A 76 -1.56 -20.57 -2.24
C PHE A 76 -2.53 -19.73 -1.39
N SER A 77 -2.58 -18.42 -1.60
CA SER A 77 -3.51 -17.55 -0.86
C SER A 77 -4.97 -17.90 -1.17
N ALA A 78 -5.32 -18.07 -2.45
CA ALA A 78 -6.68 -18.45 -2.86
C ALA A 78 -7.10 -19.80 -2.27
N ALA A 79 -6.18 -20.75 -2.14
CA ALA A 79 -6.47 -22.05 -1.56
C ALA A 79 -6.78 -21.92 -0.07
N ILE A 80 -5.99 -21.14 0.67
CA ILE A 80 -6.26 -20.89 2.09
C ILE A 80 -7.60 -20.16 2.27
N SER A 81 -7.88 -19.09 1.52
CA SER A 81 -9.14 -18.34 1.58
C SER A 81 -10.35 -19.27 1.38
N ASN A 82 -10.32 -20.14 0.36
CA ASN A 82 -11.41 -21.06 0.07
C ASN A 82 -11.55 -22.19 1.11
N ILE A 83 -10.43 -22.69 1.66
CA ILE A 83 -10.46 -23.67 2.76
C ILE A 83 -11.15 -23.06 3.98
N LEU A 84 -10.83 -21.82 4.34
CA LEU A 84 -11.45 -21.16 5.48
C LEU A 84 -12.94 -20.89 5.26
N HIS A 85 -13.31 -20.51 4.03
CA HIS A 85 -14.71 -20.38 3.63
C HIS A 85 -15.47 -21.71 3.72
N LEU A 86 -14.84 -22.83 3.35
CA LEU A 86 -15.43 -24.18 3.49
C LEU A 86 -15.74 -24.51 4.96
N PHE A 87 -14.86 -24.10 5.87
CA PHE A 87 -15.06 -24.23 7.32
C PHE A 87 -16.00 -23.17 7.92
N LYS A 88 -16.61 -22.31 7.09
CA LYS A 88 -17.52 -21.23 7.51
C LYS A 88 -16.89 -20.27 8.53
N ILE A 89 -15.59 -20.03 8.38
CA ILE A 89 -14.89 -19.04 9.20
C ILE A 89 -15.37 -17.64 8.80
N ASP A 90 -15.39 -16.73 9.78
CA ASP A 90 -15.80 -15.34 9.57
C ASP A 90 -15.06 -14.70 8.39
N SER A 91 -15.78 -13.94 7.56
CA SER A 91 -15.22 -13.29 6.36
C SER A 91 -14.07 -12.34 6.68
N THR A 92 -14.12 -11.67 7.84
CA THR A 92 -13.06 -10.78 8.34
C THR A 92 -11.77 -11.56 8.58
N LEU A 93 -11.88 -12.74 9.22
CA LEU A 93 -10.74 -13.61 9.49
C LEU A 93 -10.19 -14.21 8.20
N THR A 94 -11.08 -14.53 7.25
CA THR A 94 -10.69 -15.03 5.93
C THR A 94 -9.86 -13.98 5.18
N LEU A 95 -10.30 -12.72 5.12
CA LEU A 95 -9.53 -11.63 4.50
C LEU A 95 -8.16 -11.42 5.19
N LEU A 96 -8.14 -11.39 6.52
CA LEU A 96 -6.89 -11.21 7.29
C LEU A 96 -5.91 -12.37 7.10
N SER A 97 -6.43 -13.60 6.98
CA SER A 97 -5.58 -14.76 6.69
C SER A 97 -4.97 -14.69 5.29
N GLY A 98 -5.75 -14.28 4.27
CA GLY A 98 -5.27 -14.08 2.91
C GLY A 98 -4.18 -13.01 2.86
N TYR A 99 -4.37 -11.91 3.58
CA TYR A 99 -3.33 -10.89 3.78
C TYR A 99 -2.02 -11.47 4.29
N LEU A 100 -2.08 -12.22 5.39
CA LEU A 100 -0.90 -12.83 6.00
C LEU A 100 -0.26 -13.85 5.06
N CYS A 101 -1.05 -14.65 4.36
CA CYS A 101 -0.56 -15.60 3.36
C CYS A 101 0.20 -14.89 2.22
N VAL A 102 -0.33 -13.79 1.69
CA VAL A 102 0.35 -13.00 0.65
C VAL A 102 1.64 -12.38 1.18
N ALA A 103 1.61 -11.73 2.35
CA ALA A 103 2.78 -11.09 2.93
C ALA A 103 3.89 -12.11 3.27
N LEU A 104 3.53 -13.24 3.89
CA LEU A 104 4.48 -14.30 4.24
C LEU A 104 5.04 -14.99 3.00
N SER A 105 4.22 -15.29 2.00
CA SER A 105 4.68 -15.91 0.76
C SER A 105 5.65 -15.00 -0.01
N MET A 106 5.41 -13.69 -0.04
CA MET A 106 6.39 -12.73 -0.57
C MET A 106 7.69 -12.74 0.23
N LEU A 107 7.61 -12.74 1.56
CA LEU A 107 8.81 -12.75 2.40
C LEU A 107 9.62 -14.04 2.24
N LEU A 108 8.96 -15.17 2.03
CA LEU A 108 9.64 -16.45 1.78
C LEU A 108 10.32 -16.47 0.41
N LEU A 109 9.61 -16.05 -0.65
CA LEU A 109 10.10 -16.12 -2.03
C LEU A 109 11.06 -14.99 -2.43
N TYR A 110 11.02 -13.87 -1.69
CA TYR A 110 11.84 -12.67 -1.92
C TYR A 110 12.62 -12.23 -0.66
N LYS A 111 12.95 -13.16 0.23
CA LYS A 111 13.63 -12.93 1.52
C LYS A 111 14.82 -11.96 1.47
N ASN A 112 15.59 -11.99 0.40
CA ASN A 112 16.80 -11.18 0.24
C ASN A 112 16.57 -9.84 -0.49
N TYR A 113 15.38 -9.62 -1.06
CA TYR A 113 15.09 -8.45 -1.90
C TYR A 113 14.33 -7.36 -1.14
N PHE A 114 13.45 -7.73 -0.21
CA PHE A 114 12.56 -6.78 0.46
C PHE A 114 12.71 -6.79 1.97
N LYS A 115 12.66 -5.60 2.58
CA LYS A 115 12.55 -5.46 4.03
C LYS A 115 11.14 -5.86 4.46
N ALA A 116 11.03 -6.68 5.50
CA ALA A 116 9.76 -7.21 6.00
C ALA A 116 8.70 -6.12 6.20
N ILE A 117 9.06 -5.03 6.86
CA ILE A 117 8.13 -3.92 7.12
C ILE A 117 7.57 -3.27 5.84
N LYS A 118 8.37 -3.20 4.76
CA LYS A 118 7.90 -2.66 3.48
C LYS A 118 6.88 -3.59 2.82
N VAL A 119 7.11 -4.90 2.90
CA VAL A 119 6.15 -5.89 2.39
C VAL A 119 4.83 -5.74 3.12
N PHE A 120 4.82 -5.76 4.46
CA PHE A 120 3.59 -5.61 5.24
C PHE A 120 2.85 -4.30 4.95
N VAL A 121 3.57 -3.17 4.87
CA VAL A 121 2.98 -1.85 4.56
C VAL A 121 2.36 -1.85 3.17
N TYR A 122 3.09 -2.29 2.14
CA TYR A 122 2.56 -2.27 0.78
C TYR A 122 1.43 -3.27 0.56
N THR A 123 1.50 -4.46 1.15
CA THR A 123 0.38 -5.41 1.10
C THR A 123 -0.84 -4.82 1.82
N ALA A 124 -0.66 -4.10 2.93
CA ALA A 124 -1.76 -3.42 3.62
C ALA A 124 -2.35 -2.28 2.76
N CYS A 125 -1.52 -1.51 2.04
CA CYS A 125 -2.00 -0.53 1.06
C CYS A 125 -2.82 -1.19 -0.06
N SER A 126 -2.36 -2.33 -0.61
CA SER A 126 -3.08 -3.07 -1.65
C SER A 126 -4.47 -3.50 -1.17
N ILE A 127 -4.54 -4.03 0.06
CA ILE A 127 -5.82 -4.43 0.68
C ILE A 127 -6.72 -3.23 0.96
N LEU A 128 -6.16 -2.11 1.41
CA LEU A 128 -6.95 -0.91 1.63
C LEU A 128 -7.61 -0.43 0.33
N ILE A 129 -6.86 -0.44 -0.78
CA ILE A 129 -7.40 -0.08 -2.10
C ILE A 129 -8.45 -1.09 -2.55
N PHE A 130 -8.18 -2.39 -2.39
CA PHE A 130 -9.14 -3.46 -2.66
C PHE A 130 -10.47 -3.21 -1.94
N MET A 131 -10.43 -3.00 -0.61
CA MET A 131 -11.66 -2.74 0.16
C MET A 131 -12.34 -1.44 -0.26
N LEU A 132 -11.60 -0.37 -0.57
CA LEU A 132 -12.21 0.87 -1.06
C LEU A 132 -12.96 0.67 -2.38
N ILE A 133 -12.45 -0.18 -3.27
CA ILE A 133 -13.14 -0.52 -4.53
C ILE A 133 -14.41 -1.33 -4.21
N GLU A 134 -14.32 -2.37 -3.39
CA GLU A 134 -15.47 -3.20 -3.00
C GLU A 134 -16.58 -2.36 -2.34
N PHE A 135 -16.20 -1.50 -1.38
CA PHE A 135 -17.13 -0.59 -0.71
C PHE A 135 -17.78 0.46 -1.61
N SER A 136 -17.18 0.76 -2.77
CA SER A 136 -17.69 1.80 -3.64
C SER A 136 -19.05 1.46 -4.24
N TYR A 137 -19.39 0.17 -4.34
CA TYR A 137 -20.62 -0.28 -4.97
C TYR A 137 -21.35 -1.39 -4.21
N LEU A 138 -20.64 -2.28 -3.50
CA LEU A 138 -21.24 -3.46 -2.88
C LEU A 138 -22.35 -3.10 -1.87
N PRO A 139 -22.18 -2.10 -0.97
CA PRO A 139 -23.26 -1.61 -0.10
C PRO A 139 -24.56 -1.24 -0.82
N LEU A 140 -24.44 -0.52 -1.94
CA LEU A 140 -25.60 -0.05 -2.70
C LEU A 140 -26.24 -1.22 -3.46
N LEU A 141 -25.43 -2.16 -3.95
CA LEU A 141 -25.93 -3.37 -4.61
C LEU A 141 -26.72 -4.26 -3.64
N ILE A 142 -26.18 -4.48 -2.44
CA ILE A 142 -26.86 -5.23 -1.37
C ILE A 142 -28.18 -4.56 -1.03
N SER A 143 -28.17 -3.24 -0.81
CA SER A 143 -29.41 -2.53 -0.47
C SER A 143 -30.44 -2.54 -1.61
N ALA A 144 -30.02 -2.38 -2.87
CA ALA A 144 -30.93 -2.39 -4.01
C ALA A 144 -31.54 -3.78 -4.27
N THR A 145 -30.79 -4.85 -3.98
CA THR A 145 -31.27 -6.22 -4.16
C THR A 145 -32.03 -6.77 -2.96
N GLY A 146 -31.88 -6.16 -1.78
CA GLY A 146 -32.48 -6.63 -0.52
C GLY A 146 -31.98 -8.02 -0.10
N LYS A 147 -30.91 -8.53 -0.72
CA LYS A 147 -30.32 -9.84 -0.41
C LYS A 147 -29.19 -9.67 0.59
N SER A 148 -29.03 -10.66 1.48
CA SER A 148 -27.87 -10.69 2.37
C SER A 148 -26.60 -11.12 1.61
N ILE A 149 -25.41 -10.76 2.14
CA ILE A 149 -24.13 -11.26 1.62
C ILE A 149 -24.10 -12.80 1.59
N THR A 150 -24.72 -13.45 2.58
CA THR A 150 -24.78 -14.91 2.63
C THR A 150 -25.62 -15.52 1.50
N ASP A 151 -26.66 -14.81 1.04
CA ASP A 151 -27.46 -15.27 -0.11
C ASP A 151 -26.67 -15.13 -1.41
N ILE A 152 -25.85 -14.08 -1.50
CA ILE A 152 -24.95 -13.84 -2.64
C ILE A 152 -23.88 -14.92 -2.68
N SER A 153 -23.19 -15.17 -1.56
CA SER A 153 -22.06 -16.11 -1.48
C SER A 153 -22.45 -17.57 -1.77
N ASN A 154 -23.70 -17.95 -1.53
CA ASN A 154 -24.21 -19.30 -1.77
C ASN A 154 -24.34 -19.65 -3.26
N ASN A 155 -24.32 -18.66 -4.16
CA ASN A 155 -24.40 -18.86 -5.60
C ASN A 155 -23.15 -18.31 -6.28
N SER A 156 -22.24 -19.20 -6.70
CA SER A 156 -20.98 -18.84 -7.34
C SER A 156 -21.13 -17.95 -8.57
N TRP A 157 -22.19 -18.14 -9.35
CA TRP A 157 -22.46 -17.29 -10.51
C TRP A 157 -22.87 -15.88 -10.10
N LEU A 158 -23.66 -15.75 -9.04
CA LEU A 158 -24.06 -14.44 -8.51
C LEU A 158 -22.86 -13.73 -7.90
N THR A 159 -22.04 -14.43 -7.11
CA THR A 159 -20.78 -13.90 -6.56
C THR A 159 -19.86 -13.39 -7.67
N PHE A 160 -19.65 -14.19 -8.72
CA PHE A 160 -18.83 -13.79 -9.85
C PHE A 160 -19.36 -12.52 -10.54
N LEU A 161 -20.67 -12.46 -10.83
CA LEU A 161 -21.28 -11.28 -11.43
C LEU A 161 -21.17 -10.04 -10.53
N CYS A 162 -21.33 -10.20 -9.22
CA CYS A 162 -21.14 -9.13 -8.25
C CYS A 162 -19.69 -8.66 -8.15
N ALA A 163 -18.70 -9.53 -8.42
CA ALA A 163 -17.28 -9.17 -8.40
C ALA A 163 -16.80 -8.49 -9.70
N LEU A 164 -17.48 -8.66 -10.83
CA LEU A 164 -17.03 -8.11 -12.12
C LEU A 164 -16.73 -6.61 -12.13
N PRO A 165 -17.57 -5.71 -11.55
CA PRO A 165 -17.28 -4.28 -11.51
C PRO A 165 -15.97 -3.97 -10.79
N GLU A 166 -15.72 -4.64 -9.66
CA GLU A 166 -14.49 -4.53 -8.90
C GLU A 166 -13.27 -4.95 -9.74
N ARG A 167 -13.34 -6.12 -10.39
CA ARG A 167 -12.25 -6.64 -11.24
C ARG A 167 -11.89 -5.68 -12.38
N ILE A 168 -12.88 -5.03 -12.99
CA ILE A 168 -12.63 -4.04 -14.06
C ILE A 168 -11.81 -2.87 -13.52
N VAL A 169 -12.17 -2.35 -12.34
CA VAL A 169 -11.45 -1.23 -11.71
C VAL A 169 -10.04 -1.65 -11.30
N GLU A 170 -9.89 -2.80 -10.66
CA GLU A 170 -8.60 -3.35 -10.24
C GLU A 170 -7.61 -3.57 -11.38
N TYR A 171 -8.03 -4.26 -12.44
CA TYR A 171 -7.17 -4.49 -13.60
C TYR A 171 -6.88 -3.21 -14.37
N SER A 172 -7.79 -2.23 -14.36
CA SER A 172 -7.53 -0.90 -14.90
C SER A 172 -6.44 -0.17 -14.10
N ILE A 173 -6.48 -0.25 -12.77
CA ILE A 173 -5.45 0.31 -11.89
C ILE A 173 -4.11 -0.38 -12.13
N LEU A 174 -4.08 -1.72 -12.23
CA LEU A 174 -2.87 -2.48 -12.53
C LEU A 174 -2.28 -2.10 -13.88
N ALA A 175 -3.09 -2.06 -14.94
CA ALA A 175 -2.65 -1.69 -16.28
C ALA A 175 -2.07 -0.28 -16.28
N TYR A 176 -2.74 0.68 -15.64
CA TYR A 176 -2.24 2.04 -15.48
C TYR A 176 -0.90 2.10 -14.74
N ALA A 177 -0.79 1.38 -13.62
CA ALA A 177 0.42 1.38 -12.79
C ALA A 177 1.62 0.74 -13.52
N LEU A 178 1.39 -0.32 -14.29
CA LEU A 178 2.41 -0.96 -15.14
C LEU A 178 2.84 -0.04 -16.31
N MET A 179 1.89 0.59 -17.01
CA MET A 179 2.19 1.48 -18.14
C MET A 179 3.01 2.70 -17.72
N LYS A 180 2.73 3.29 -16.56
CA LYS A 180 3.41 4.50 -16.08
C LYS A 180 4.82 4.23 -15.52
N LYS A 181 5.37 3.01 -15.69
CA LYS A 181 6.67 2.58 -15.12
C LYS A 181 6.86 3.07 -13.67
N ALA A 182 5.84 2.84 -12.85
CA ALA A 182 5.76 3.07 -11.40
C ALA A 182 6.67 4.18 -10.80
N SER A 183 6.55 5.42 -11.31
CA SER A 183 7.08 6.65 -10.68
C SER A 183 6.60 6.91 -9.22
N PHE A 184 5.67 6.11 -8.67
CA PHE A 184 5.08 6.29 -7.35
C PHE A 184 6.09 6.28 -6.18
N SER A 185 7.15 5.45 -6.24
CA SER A 185 8.19 5.46 -5.18
C SER A 185 9.38 6.39 -5.49
N GLN A 186 9.37 7.07 -6.64
CA GLN A 186 10.24 8.23 -6.89
C GLN A 186 9.70 9.51 -6.25
N LEU A 187 8.46 9.50 -5.74
CA LEU A 187 7.95 10.58 -4.91
C LEU A 187 8.86 10.72 -3.69
N ARG A 188 9.51 11.89 -3.59
CA ARG A 188 10.35 12.32 -2.46
C ARG A 188 9.73 11.95 -1.12
N LEU A 189 8.40 12.05 -1.02
CA LEU A 189 7.60 11.75 0.16
C LEU A 189 7.63 10.26 0.58
N ALA A 190 7.59 9.30 -0.37
CA ALA A 190 7.68 7.88 -0.05
C ALA A 190 9.04 7.55 0.58
N ARG A 191 10.12 8.17 0.07
CA ARG A 191 11.46 8.05 0.67
C ARG A 191 11.48 8.59 2.10
N VAL A 192 10.84 9.74 2.36
CA VAL A 192 10.73 10.31 3.71
C VAL A 192 9.99 9.36 4.66
N ILE A 193 8.83 8.83 4.22
CA ILE A 193 8.02 7.91 5.03
C ILE A 193 8.80 6.65 5.40
N PHE A 194 9.50 6.03 4.44
CA PHE A 194 10.20 4.76 4.66
C PHE A 194 11.63 4.89 5.21
N ASN A 195 12.20 6.09 5.28
CA ASN A 195 13.53 6.31 5.86
C ASN A 195 13.51 6.51 7.38
N ARG A 196 12.40 7.03 7.94
CA ARG A 196 12.25 7.22 9.39
C ARG A 196 11.35 6.13 9.98
N ARG A 197 11.89 5.31 10.89
CA ARG A 197 11.16 4.20 11.53
C ARG A 197 9.86 4.67 12.18
N PHE A 198 9.90 5.81 12.87
CA PHE A 198 8.72 6.40 13.51
C PHE A 198 7.63 6.77 12.49
N ILE A 199 7.99 7.46 11.40
CA ILE A 199 7.04 7.83 10.34
C ILE A 199 6.49 6.58 9.64
N THR A 200 7.33 5.59 9.37
CA THR A 200 6.88 4.30 8.79
C THR A 200 5.88 3.62 9.72
N GLY A 201 6.15 3.56 11.03
CA GLY A 201 5.25 2.99 12.03
C GLY A 201 3.92 3.75 12.13
N ALA A 202 3.96 5.08 12.14
CA ALA A 202 2.77 5.92 12.15
C ALA A 202 1.93 5.76 10.87
N PHE A 203 2.59 5.66 9.71
CA PHE A 203 1.91 5.39 8.43
C PHE A 203 1.25 4.01 8.43
N PHE A 204 1.97 2.99 8.91
CA PHE A 204 1.43 1.63 9.04
C PHE A 204 0.23 1.59 9.99
N ALA A 205 0.32 2.25 11.14
CA ALA A 205 -0.79 2.37 12.08
C ALA A 205 -2.00 3.06 11.42
N THR A 206 -1.78 4.15 10.69
CA THR A 206 -2.84 4.87 9.95
C THR A 206 -3.54 3.96 8.94
N ILE A 207 -2.78 3.16 8.18
CA ILE A 207 -3.35 2.18 7.24
C ILE A 207 -4.18 1.13 8.00
N ILE A 208 -3.63 0.55 9.07
CA ILE A 208 -4.34 -0.46 9.88
C ILE A 208 -5.65 0.11 10.44
N THR A 209 -5.64 1.34 10.96
CA THR A 209 -6.85 1.98 11.48
C THR A 209 -7.92 2.12 10.39
N ASN A 210 -7.53 2.49 9.16
CA ASN A 210 -8.46 2.57 8.04
C ASN A 210 -9.00 1.19 7.62
N ILE A 211 -8.15 0.16 7.64
CA ILE A 211 -8.56 -1.23 7.37
C ILE A 211 -9.59 -1.68 8.41
N ILE A 212 -9.29 -1.49 9.71
CA ILE A 212 -10.20 -1.86 10.80
C ILE A 212 -11.52 -1.10 10.69
N PHE A 213 -11.47 0.20 10.39
CA PHE A 213 -12.66 1.01 10.18
C PHE A 213 -13.54 0.44 9.05
N LEU A 214 -12.96 0.16 7.89
CA LEU A 214 -13.70 -0.43 6.77
C LEU A 214 -14.25 -1.81 7.14
N LEU A 215 -13.50 -2.68 7.80
CA LEU A 215 -13.99 -3.98 8.25
C LEU A 215 -15.22 -3.86 9.18
N VAL A 216 -15.17 -2.93 10.14
CA VAL A 216 -16.30 -2.67 11.05
C VAL A 216 -17.51 -2.15 10.28
N MET A 217 -17.32 -1.15 9.40
CA MET A 217 -18.42 -0.61 8.60
C MET A 217 -18.99 -1.66 7.63
N GLY A 218 -18.18 -2.58 7.14
CA GLY A 218 -18.57 -3.62 6.18
C GLY A 218 -19.41 -4.68 6.84
N LYS A 219 -19.05 -5.03 8.07
CA LYS A 219 -19.89 -5.87 8.92
C LYS A 219 -21.26 -5.21 9.17
N LEU A 220 -21.27 -3.96 9.60
CA LEU A 220 -22.50 -3.23 9.92
C LEU A 220 -23.42 -3.04 8.70
N ILE A 221 -22.84 -2.69 7.55
CA ILE A 221 -23.61 -2.42 6.32
C ILE A 221 -24.02 -3.73 5.64
N GLY A 222 -23.10 -4.67 5.50
CA GLY A 222 -23.27 -5.87 4.68
C GLY A 222 -23.94 -7.04 5.41
N PHE A 223 -23.61 -7.25 6.68
CA PHE A 223 -24.15 -8.37 7.47
C PHE A 223 -25.32 -7.95 8.36
N ASP A 224 -25.18 -6.83 9.07
CA ASP A 224 -26.24 -6.33 9.95
C ASP A 224 -27.31 -5.55 9.19
N GLY A 225 -27.08 -5.24 7.90
CA GLY A 225 -28.09 -4.70 7.00
C GLY A 225 -28.61 -3.32 7.40
N ILE A 226 -27.84 -2.54 8.17
CA ILE A 226 -28.27 -1.25 8.76
C ILE A 226 -28.78 -0.25 7.70
N LEU A 227 -28.30 -0.36 6.46
CA LEU A 227 -28.73 0.51 5.37
C LEU A 227 -30.15 0.21 4.87
N ASN A 228 -30.65 -1.01 5.01
CA ASN A 228 -31.90 -1.45 4.38
C ASN A 228 -33.15 -0.71 4.89
N GLU A 229 -33.08 -0.18 6.10
CA GLU A 229 -34.18 0.59 6.72
C GLU A 229 -34.17 2.08 6.33
N LEU A 230 -33.10 2.54 5.67
CA LEU A 230 -32.90 3.94 5.33
C LEU A 230 -33.37 4.24 3.90
N SER A 231 -33.66 5.51 3.60
CA SER A 231 -33.94 5.93 2.23
C SER A 231 -32.67 5.90 1.38
N PHE A 232 -32.81 5.62 0.08
CA PHE A 232 -31.69 5.52 -0.86
C PHE A 232 -30.74 6.74 -0.83
N ALA A 233 -31.28 7.94 -0.64
CA ALA A 233 -30.49 9.16 -0.51
C ALA A 233 -29.58 9.11 0.73
N VAL A 234 -30.12 8.68 1.89
CA VAL A 234 -29.35 8.55 3.13
C VAL A 234 -28.32 7.44 3.01
N GLN A 235 -28.67 6.30 2.41
CA GLN A 235 -27.73 5.21 2.15
C GLN A 235 -26.52 5.68 1.32
N SER A 236 -26.79 6.41 0.23
CA SER A 236 -25.74 6.96 -0.64
C SER A 236 -24.80 7.89 0.13
N VAL A 237 -25.35 8.76 0.99
CA VAL A 237 -24.56 9.66 1.83
C VAL A 237 -23.68 8.89 2.82
N VAL A 238 -24.23 7.86 3.48
CA VAL A 238 -23.47 7.03 4.43
C VAL A 238 -22.32 6.31 3.72
N VAL A 239 -22.58 5.70 2.55
CA VAL A 239 -21.56 5.01 1.76
C VAL A 239 -20.44 5.99 1.33
N ILE A 240 -20.80 7.20 0.87
CA ILE A 240 -19.82 8.23 0.53
C ILE A 240 -18.98 8.62 1.74
N MET A 241 -19.58 8.82 2.92
CA MET A 241 -18.84 9.16 4.14
C MET A 241 -17.85 8.05 4.53
N VAL A 242 -18.25 6.78 4.44
CA VAL A 242 -17.38 5.63 4.73
C VAL A 242 -16.21 5.57 3.76
N LEU A 243 -16.41 5.88 2.48
CA LEU A 243 -15.35 5.91 1.47
C LEU A 243 -14.40 7.10 1.64
N VAL A 244 -14.95 8.29 1.92
CA VAL A 244 -14.17 9.52 2.05
C VAL A 244 -13.29 9.50 3.29
N PHE A 245 -13.73 8.85 4.37
CA PHE A 245 -13.01 8.85 5.64
C PHE A 245 -11.57 8.30 5.52
N PRO A 246 -11.30 7.09 4.99
CA PRO A 246 -9.94 6.60 4.78
C PRO A 246 -9.09 7.49 3.87
N ILE A 247 -9.69 8.06 2.82
CA ILE A 247 -8.99 8.93 1.86
C ILE A 247 -8.53 10.21 2.56
N VAL A 248 -9.42 10.85 3.31
CA VAL A 248 -9.12 12.07 4.08
C VAL A 248 -8.08 11.77 5.15
N ASN A 249 -8.19 10.64 5.85
CA ASN A 249 -7.23 10.25 6.88
C ASN A 249 -5.80 10.09 6.31
N ILE A 250 -5.65 9.41 5.17
CA ILE A 250 -4.35 9.29 4.47
C ILE A 250 -3.87 10.65 3.96
N ALA A 251 -4.77 11.47 3.40
CA ALA A 251 -4.42 12.80 2.89
C ALA A 251 -3.89 13.71 4.01
N ILE A 252 -4.55 13.74 5.17
CA ILE A 252 -4.11 14.50 6.35
C ILE A 252 -2.74 14.01 6.81
N PHE A 253 -2.52 12.69 6.86
CA PHE A 253 -1.22 12.13 7.22
C PHE A 253 -0.12 12.61 6.25
N ILE A 254 -0.36 12.48 4.95
CA ILE A 254 0.59 12.92 3.90
C ILE A 254 0.87 14.42 4.00
N LEU A 255 -0.16 15.25 4.18
CA LEU A 255 -0.02 16.70 4.33
C LEU A 255 0.78 17.07 5.58
N THR A 256 0.55 16.36 6.69
CA THR A 256 1.29 16.57 7.94
C THR A 256 2.78 16.26 7.75
N ILE A 257 3.10 15.11 7.12
CA ILE A 257 4.50 14.75 6.82
C ILE A 257 5.13 15.74 5.85
N TYR A 258 4.38 16.17 4.82
CA TYR A 258 4.85 17.16 3.86
C TYR A 258 5.17 18.49 4.55
N HIS A 259 4.30 18.96 5.45
CA HIS A 259 4.51 20.20 6.19
C HIS A 259 5.74 20.11 7.11
N ILE A 260 5.87 19.03 7.88
CA ILE A 260 7.03 18.80 8.76
C ILE A 260 8.32 18.80 7.94
N PHE A 261 8.34 18.10 6.81
CA PHE A 261 9.54 17.97 5.99
C PHE A 261 9.91 19.28 5.28
N ASN A 262 8.94 20.03 4.75
CA ASN A 262 9.20 21.34 4.15
C ASN A 262 9.73 22.34 5.18
N LYS A 263 9.22 22.30 6.41
CA LYS A 263 9.74 23.13 7.51
C LYS A 263 11.20 22.77 7.82
N GLU A 264 11.51 21.48 7.97
CA GLU A 264 12.88 21.03 8.20
C GLU A 264 13.85 21.42 7.06
N GLU A 265 13.39 21.41 5.81
CA GLU A 265 14.20 21.81 4.66
C GLU A 265 14.45 23.33 4.63
N HIS A 266 13.44 24.12 4.98
CA HIS A 266 13.57 25.56 5.10
C HIS A 266 14.55 25.95 6.22
N ASP A 267 14.43 25.32 7.39
CA ASP A 267 15.33 25.57 8.53
C ASP A 267 16.79 25.26 8.17
N ARG A 268 17.05 24.18 7.41
CA ARG A 268 18.40 23.86 6.91
C ARG A 268 18.91 24.89 5.90
N TYR A 269 18.05 25.39 5.03
CA TYR A 269 18.41 26.38 4.02
C TYR A 269 18.81 27.71 4.66
N VAL A 270 18.02 28.21 5.62
CA VAL A 270 18.30 29.45 6.35
C VAL A 270 19.65 29.35 7.07
N ILE A 271 19.94 28.23 7.72
CA ILE A 271 21.21 28.06 8.43
C ILE A 271 22.39 27.96 7.46
N GLN A 272 22.21 27.32 6.29
CA GLN A 272 23.25 27.30 5.27
C GLN A 272 23.56 28.73 4.78
N GLU A 273 22.55 29.56 4.53
CA GLU A 273 22.70 30.95 4.13
C GLU A 273 23.41 31.77 5.23
N ASN A 274 23.04 31.56 6.50
CA ASN A 274 23.72 32.18 7.65
C ASN A 274 25.21 31.79 7.73
N ILE A 275 25.54 30.50 7.56
CA ILE A 275 26.93 30.02 7.55
C ILE A 275 27.72 30.66 6.40
N GLU A 276 27.14 30.74 5.20
CA GLU A 276 27.79 31.40 4.06
C GLU A 276 28.04 32.88 4.33
N SER A 277 27.08 33.58 4.97
CA SER A 277 27.24 34.98 5.41
C SER A 277 28.34 35.12 6.48
N PHE A 278 28.35 34.26 7.51
CA PHE A 278 29.38 34.28 8.54
C PHE A 278 30.78 34.07 7.96
N ILE A 279 30.93 33.15 7.00
CA ILE A 279 32.21 32.92 6.31
C ILE A 279 32.65 34.16 5.54
N TYR A 280 31.73 34.87 4.90
CA TYR A 280 32.02 36.11 4.18
C TYR A 280 32.47 37.22 5.13
N ASP A 281 31.73 37.45 6.22
CA ASP A 281 32.04 38.49 7.20
C ASP A 281 33.35 38.21 7.95
N MET A 282 33.61 36.94 8.29
CA MET A 282 34.88 36.52 8.88
C MET A 282 36.07 36.85 7.98
N LYS A 283 35.95 36.68 6.66
CA LYS A 283 37.01 37.07 5.71
C LYS A 283 37.27 38.57 5.75
N ILE A 284 36.21 39.39 5.72
CA ILE A 284 36.33 40.86 5.79
C ILE A 284 36.97 41.29 7.12
N PHE A 285 36.54 40.73 8.25
CA PHE A 285 37.10 41.11 9.56
C PHE A 285 38.53 40.61 9.76
N ALA A 286 38.87 39.43 9.23
CA ALA A 286 40.24 38.93 9.24
C ALA A 286 41.18 39.79 8.38
N GLU A 287 40.74 40.23 7.19
CA GLU A 287 41.49 41.16 6.33
C GLU A 287 41.71 42.52 7.01
N ASN A 288 40.75 42.95 7.83
CA ASN A 288 40.84 44.18 8.63
C ASN A 288 41.58 44.00 9.98
N GLY A 289 42.12 42.81 10.27
CA GLY A 289 42.85 42.51 11.51
C GLY A 289 41.98 42.46 12.78
N ASN A 290 40.65 42.42 12.65
CA ASN A 290 39.72 42.38 13.79
C ASN A 290 39.37 40.94 14.19
N TYR A 291 40.35 40.25 14.78
CA TYR A 291 40.22 38.84 15.17
C TYR A 291 39.22 38.60 16.32
N THR A 292 38.91 39.63 17.12
CA THR A 292 37.89 39.53 18.17
C THR A 292 36.51 39.29 17.57
N LYS A 293 36.14 40.05 16.53
CA LYS A 293 34.88 39.85 15.80
C LYS A 293 34.83 38.51 15.06
N VAL A 294 35.97 38.03 14.56
CA VAL A 294 36.04 36.70 13.95
C VAL A 294 35.72 35.62 14.98
N ASN A 295 36.27 35.69 16.20
CA ASN A 295 35.95 34.74 17.26
C ASN A 295 34.49 34.81 17.72
N GLU A 296 33.89 36.00 17.77
CA GLU A 296 32.46 36.15 18.07
C GLU A 296 31.59 35.44 17.02
N LEU A 297 31.86 35.65 15.72
CA LEU A 297 31.14 34.98 14.63
C LEU A 297 31.35 33.46 14.61
N ILE A 298 32.54 32.97 14.99
CA ILE A 298 32.79 31.53 15.14
C ILE A 298 31.91 30.94 16.24
N ASN A 299 31.77 31.62 17.38
CA ASN A 299 30.95 31.14 18.49
C ASN A 299 29.45 31.13 18.13
N GLU A 300 28.97 32.15 17.41
CA GLU A 300 27.59 32.20 16.90
C GLU A 300 27.32 31.08 15.89
N MET A 301 28.24 30.87 14.95
CA MET A 301 28.17 29.77 13.99
C MET A 301 28.21 28.39 14.67
N GLU A 302 29.03 28.21 15.72
CA GLU A 302 29.09 26.97 16.49
C GLU A 302 27.76 26.70 17.20
N ALA A 303 27.11 27.72 17.78
CA ALA A 303 25.80 27.59 18.40
C ALA A 303 24.72 27.17 17.38
N ASP A 304 24.71 27.77 16.18
CA ASP A 304 23.78 27.42 15.10
C ASP A 304 23.99 25.99 14.58
N ILE A 305 25.25 25.55 14.47
CA ILE A 305 25.61 24.16 14.08
C ILE A 305 25.22 23.17 15.18
N LEU A 306 25.43 23.50 16.46
CA LEU A 306 25.02 22.66 17.59
C LEU A 306 23.50 22.50 17.64
N ASN A 307 22.74 23.58 17.42
CA ASN A 307 21.29 23.52 17.30
C ASN A 307 20.84 22.58 16.16
N LEU A 308 21.51 22.60 15.01
CA LEU A 308 21.28 21.63 13.92
C LEU A 308 21.61 20.19 14.32
N TYR A 309 22.71 20.00 15.05
CA TYR A 309 23.13 18.68 15.52
C TYR A 309 22.15 18.11 16.54
N ASP A 310 21.58 18.92 17.43
CA ASP A 310 20.55 18.50 18.38
C ASP A 310 19.22 18.16 17.68
N ILE A 311 18.83 18.93 16.66
CA ILE A 311 17.71 18.57 15.77
C ILE A 311 17.98 17.24 15.05
N SER A 312 19.23 16.96 14.67
CA SER A 312 19.66 15.71 14.03
C SER A 312 19.77 14.52 15.00
N ASN A 313 20.25 14.73 16.23
CA ASN A 313 20.48 13.69 17.24
C ASN A 313 19.20 13.27 17.97
N ASN A 314 18.27 14.19 18.25
CA ASN A 314 16.92 13.81 18.70
C ASN A 314 16.19 12.93 17.67
N ASN A 315 16.60 12.96 16.40
CA ASN A 315 16.12 12.07 15.35
C ASN A 315 16.88 10.73 15.24
N LYS A 316 18.06 10.58 15.86
CA LYS A 316 18.85 9.32 15.91
C LYS A 316 18.69 8.57 17.23
N GLY A 317 18.23 9.23 18.30
CA GLY A 317 18.09 8.67 19.66
C GLY A 317 16.94 7.69 19.90
N VAL A 318 16.12 7.39 18.88
CA VAL A 318 15.15 6.27 18.93
C VAL A 318 15.74 5.09 18.15
N ALA A 319 16.86 4.57 18.65
CA ALA A 319 17.59 3.43 18.09
C ALA A 319 16.86 2.11 18.32
#